data_AF-A0A3D3KV95-F1
#
_entry.id   AF-A0A3D3KV95-F1
#
_cell.length_a   1.000
_cell.length_b   1.000
_cell.length_c   1.000
_cell.angle_alpha   90.00
_cell.angle_beta   90.00
_cell.angle_gamma   90.00
#
_symmetry.space_group_name_H-M   'P 1'
#
loop_
_entity.id
_entity.type
_entity.pdbx_description
1 polymer ?
#
loop_
_entity_poly.entity_id
_entity_poly.type
_entity_poly.pdbx_seq_one_letter_code
_entity_poly.pdbx_strand_id
1 'polypeptide(L)'
;ILRPGRLDVKVKIQRPDAEAAADIFNKYITTDLPFHESDLAEHDGDVQATVDAMVQRTVEAMYSTEKSNEYLEVTYANGDTEMLYFKDFNSGAVVQNVVDRAKKYAIKDLLTLHQKGLRIEHLLRAVVDEFREHEDMPNTTNPDDWARISGKKGERITYIRTIVQGKAGQEPGKSIETMPNTGQYL
;
A
#
# COMPACT_ATOMS: atom_id res chain seq x y z
N ILE A 1 30.10 0.87 13.72
CA ILE A 1 29.05 0.51 14.70
C ILE A 1 28.67 -0.98 14.58
N LEU A 2 28.66 -1.55 13.37
CA LEU A 2 28.39 -2.97 13.08
C LEU A 2 29.61 -3.92 13.25
N ARG A 3 30.39 -3.78 14.32
CA ARG A 3 31.49 -4.72 14.62
C ARG A 3 31.04 -5.81 15.59
N PRO A 4 31.68 -6.98 15.58
CA PRO A 4 31.45 -8.02 16.59
C PRO A 4 31.56 -7.46 18.02
N GLY A 5 30.63 -7.82 18.90
CA GLY A 5 30.50 -7.35 20.30
C GLY A 5 29.62 -6.11 20.50
N ARG A 6 28.85 -5.68 19.49
CA ARG A 6 27.92 -4.51 19.60
C ARG A 6 26.55 -4.76 18.98
N LEU A 7 26.50 -5.07 17.69
CA LEU A 7 25.26 -5.39 16.97
C LEU A 7 25.41 -6.77 16.33
N ASP A 8 25.48 -7.77 17.20
CA ASP A 8 25.74 -9.16 16.81
C ASP A 8 24.51 -9.80 16.14
N VAL A 9 23.31 -9.38 16.52
CA VAL A 9 22.05 -9.82 15.90
C VAL A 9 21.54 -8.75 14.95
N LYS A 10 21.33 -9.13 13.70
CA LYS A 10 20.76 -8.28 12.65
C LYS A 10 19.43 -8.87 12.21
N VAL A 11 18.33 -8.32 12.73
CA VAL A 11 16.98 -8.71 12.30
C VAL A 11 16.55 -7.78 11.18
N LYS A 12 16.31 -8.33 9.99
CA LYS A 12 15.78 -7.58 8.86
C LYS A 12 14.26 -7.58 8.94
N ILE A 13 13.66 -6.43 9.26
CA ILE A 13 12.21 -6.23 9.16
C ILE A 13 11.85 -6.01 7.70
N GLN A 14 11.06 -6.93 7.15
CA GLN A 14 10.59 -6.86 5.75
C GLN A 14 9.25 -6.14 5.67
N ARG A 15 8.86 -5.75 4.46
CA ARG A 15 7.51 -5.25 4.20
C ARG A 15 6.52 -6.41 4.40
N PRO A 16 5.31 -6.15 4.90
CA PRO A 16 4.31 -7.20 5.09
C PRO A 16 3.89 -7.77 3.73
N ASP A 17 3.63 -9.08 3.70
CA ASP A 17 2.87 -9.72 2.64
C ASP A 17 1.36 -9.61 2.93
N ALA A 18 0.52 -10.24 2.10
CA ALA A 18 -0.92 -10.19 2.25
C ALA A 18 -1.39 -10.75 3.61
N GLU A 19 -0.80 -11.87 4.06
CA GLU A 19 -1.13 -12.50 5.35
C GLU A 19 -0.71 -11.59 6.53
N ALA A 20 0.52 -11.09 6.50
CA ALA A 20 0.99 -10.16 7.52
C ALA A 20 0.21 -8.83 7.50
N ALA A 21 -0.28 -8.39 6.35
CA ALA A 21 -1.14 -7.21 6.27
C ALA A 21 -2.51 -7.47 6.90
N ALA A 22 -3.12 -8.63 6.68
CA ALA A 22 -4.36 -9.02 7.36
C ALA A 22 -4.17 -9.03 8.88
N ASP A 23 -3.07 -9.59 9.36
CA ASP A 23 -2.69 -9.55 10.79
C ASP A 23 -2.51 -8.13 11.33
N ILE A 24 -1.99 -7.21 10.52
CA ILE A 24 -1.87 -5.80 10.89
C ILE A 24 -3.27 -5.16 10.93
N PHE A 25 -4.12 -5.38 9.93
CA PHE A 25 -5.49 -4.86 9.89
C PHE A 25 -6.32 -5.31 11.11
N ASN A 26 -6.20 -6.57 11.51
CA ASN A 26 -6.88 -7.13 12.68
C ASN A 26 -6.50 -6.45 14.01
N LYS A 27 -5.37 -5.74 14.07
CA LYS A 27 -4.99 -4.93 15.24
C LYS A 27 -5.71 -3.58 15.29
N TYR A 28 -6.22 -3.11 14.16
CA TYR A 28 -6.85 -1.78 14.03
C TYR A 28 -8.36 -1.85 13.80
N ILE A 29 -8.85 -2.94 13.21
CA ILE A 29 -10.26 -3.24 12.97
C ILE A 29 -10.67 -4.33 13.95
N THR A 30 -11.15 -3.92 15.12
CA THR A 30 -11.61 -4.84 16.18
C THR A 30 -13.13 -4.96 16.17
N THR A 31 -13.65 -6.00 16.82
CA THR A 31 -15.10 -6.25 16.99
C THR A 31 -15.82 -5.16 17.79
N ASP A 32 -15.08 -4.33 18.53
CA ASP A 32 -15.64 -3.22 19.31
C ASP A 32 -15.97 -1.99 18.45
N LEU A 33 -15.56 -1.98 17.18
CA LEU A 33 -15.89 -0.89 16.26
C LEU A 33 -17.37 -0.96 15.84
N PRO A 34 -18.01 0.21 15.61
CA PRO A 34 -19.36 0.21 15.08
C PRO A 34 -19.32 -0.19 13.60
N PHE A 35 -19.86 -1.35 13.25
CA PHE A 35 -20.09 -1.77 11.86
C PHE A 35 -21.49 -1.39 11.41
N HIS A 36 -21.64 -1.15 10.10
CA HIS A 36 -22.93 -0.80 9.54
C HIS A 36 -23.86 -2.03 9.48
N GLU A 37 -25.17 -1.84 9.68
CA GLU A 37 -26.17 -2.93 9.72
C GLU A 37 -26.20 -3.76 8.43
N SER A 38 -26.02 -3.14 7.27
CA SER A 38 -25.94 -3.84 5.97
C SER A 38 -24.81 -4.86 5.91
N ASP A 39 -23.58 -4.48 6.30
CA ASP A 39 -22.43 -5.37 6.28
C ASP A 39 -22.57 -6.47 7.35
N LEU A 40 -23.19 -6.17 8.51
CA LEU A 40 -23.51 -7.19 9.52
C LEU A 40 -24.58 -8.18 9.02
N ALA A 41 -25.59 -7.72 8.28
CA ALA A 41 -26.65 -8.56 7.77
C ALA A 41 -26.17 -9.58 6.72
N GLU A 42 -25.10 -9.26 5.97
CA GLU A 42 -24.46 -10.22 5.05
C GLU A 42 -23.82 -11.43 5.77
N HIS A 43 -23.58 -11.30 7.07
CA HIS A 43 -22.93 -12.31 7.91
C HIS A 43 -23.81 -12.76 9.08
N ASP A 44 -25.14 -12.71 8.91
CA ASP A 44 -26.12 -13.14 9.93
C ASP A 44 -25.97 -12.43 11.30
N GLY A 45 -25.38 -11.23 11.32
CA GLY A 45 -25.10 -10.47 12.53
C GLY A 45 -23.84 -10.88 13.29
N ASP A 46 -23.03 -11.81 12.76
CA ASP A 46 -21.74 -12.18 13.35
C ASP A 46 -20.68 -11.11 13.06
N VAL A 47 -20.36 -10.34 14.10
CA VAL A 47 -19.38 -9.25 14.04
C VAL A 47 -17.99 -9.75 13.68
N GLN A 48 -17.57 -10.92 14.18
CA GLN A 48 -16.22 -11.45 13.90
C GLN A 48 -16.13 -11.86 12.43
N ALA A 49 -17.15 -12.55 11.92
CA ALA A 49 -17.20 -12.92 10.51
C ALA A 49 -17.23 -11.69 9.58
N THR A 50 -17.93 -10.62 9.96
CA THR A 50 -17.91 -9.34 9.24
C THR A 50 -16.51 -8.73 9.23
N VAL A 51 -15.83 -8.67 10.37
CA VAL A 51 -14.45 -8.14 10.45
C VAL A 51 -13.52 -8.93 9.54
N ASP A 52 -13.52 -10.25 9.65
CA ASP A 52 -12.65 -11.12 8.87
C ASP A 52 -12.90 -10.95 7.37
N ALA A 53 -14.16 -10.88 6.95
CA ALA A 53 -14.53 -10.65 5.56
C ALA A 53 -14.13 -9.25 5.06
N MET A 54 -14.30 -8.21 5.88
CA MET A 54 -13.90 -6.84 5.52
C MET A 54 -12.39 -6.71 5.37
N VAL A 55 -11.63 -7.31 6.30
CA VAL A 55 -10.17 -7.34 6.25
C VAL A 55 -9.71 -8.10 5.01
N GLN A 56 -10.26 -9.30 4.78
CA GLN A 56 -9.92 -10.12 3.62
C GLN A 56 -10.14 -9.37 2.30
N ARG A 57 -11.34 -8.80 2.08
CA ARG A 57 -11.64 -8.03 0.87
C ARG A 57 -10.74 -6.81 0.69
N THR A 58 -10.42 -6.12 1.79
CA THR A 58 -9.53 -4.94 1.75
C THR A 58 -8.10 -5.34 1.38
N VAL A 59 -7.58 -6.43 1.97
CA VAL A 59 -6.26 -6.96 1.65
C VAL A 59 -6.20 -7.46 0.20
N GLU A 60 -7.21 -8.19 -0.26
CA GLU A 60 -7.31 -8.63 -1.67
C GLU A 60 -7.26 -7.44 -2.63
N ALA A 61 -8.01 -6.36 -2.35
CA ALA A 61 -7.97 -5.15 -3.16
C ALA A 61 -6.59 -4.47 -3.12
N MET A 62 -5.94 -4.44 -1.96
CA MET A 62 -4.63 -3.79 -1.75
C MET A 62 -3.46 -4.57 -2.38
N TYR A 63 -3.57 -5.89 -2.49
CA TYR A 63 -2.54 -6.79 -3.05
C TYR A 63 -2.84 -7.30 -4.45
N SER A 64 -3.98 -6.91 -5.04
CA SER A 64 -4.35 -7.26 -6.40
C SER A 64 -3.33 -6.74 -7.42
N THR A 65 -3.06 -7.56 -8.45
CA THR A 65 -2.18 -7.22 -9.59
C THR A 65 -2.99 -6.74 -10.80
N GLU A 66 -4.17 -6.19 -10.56
CA GLU A 66 -4.96 -5.53 -11.60
C GLU A 66 -4.25 -4.29 -12.13
N LYS A 67 -4.58 -3.90 -13.36
CA LYS A 67 -4.02 -2.70 -13.99
C LYS A 67 -4.23 -1.46 -13.13
N SER A 68 -5.34 -1.38 -12.40
CA SER A 68 -5.66 -0.29 -11.46
C SER A 68 -4.61 -0.06 -10.39
N ASN A 69 -3.84 -1.11 -10.06
CA ASN A 69 -2.86 -1.11 -8.99
C ASN A 69 -1.42 -1.05 -9.50
N GLU A 70 -1.23 -0.86 -10.81
CA GLU A 70 0.09 -0.60 -11.41
C GLU A 70 0.58 0.75 -10.92
N TYR A 71 1.76 0.76 -10.31
CA TYR A 71 2.32 1.95 -9.70
C TYR A 71 3.52 2.45 -10.49
N LEU A 72 4.49 1.58 -10.74
CA LEU A 72 5.78 1.98 -11.29
C LEU A 72 6.24 1.02 -12.38
N GLU A 73 6.62 1.59 -13.52
CA GLU A 73 7.36 0.85 -14.54
C GLU A 73 8.84 1.21 -14.45
N VAL A 74 9.66 0.17 -14.36
CA VAL A 74 11.11 0.28 -14.25
C VAL A 74 11.74 -0.29 -15.51
N THR A 75 12.69 0.44 -16.08
CA THR A 75 13.52 -0.01 -17.22
C THR A 75 14.94 -0.26 -16.77
N TYR A 76 15.43 -1.46 -17.00
CA TYR A 76 16.79 -1.90 -16.69
C TYR A 76 17.77 -1.54 -17.82
N ALA A 77 19.06 -1.49 -17.51
CA ALA A 77 20.13 -1.18 -18.47
C ALA A 77 20.27 -2.23 -19.59
N ASN A 78 19.74 -3.44 -19.38
CA ASN A 78 19.67 -4.48 -20.40
C ASN A 78 18.52 -4.28 -21.41
N GLY A 79 17.62 -3.31 -21.15
CA GLY A 79 16.44 -3.01 -21.97
C GLY A 79 15.14 -3.66 -21.48
N ASP A 80 15.18 -4.50 -20.45
CA ASP A 80 13.98 -5.11 -19.87
C ASP A 80 13.13 -4.08 -19.12
N THR A 81 11.82 -4.22 -19.21
CA THR A 81 10.86 -3.45 -18.41
C THR A 81 10.09 -4.34 -17.46
N GLU A 82 9.86 -3.85 -16.24
CA GLU A 82 9.08 -4.55 -15.21
C GLU A 82 8.05 -3.61 -14.62
N MET A 83 6.82 -4.11 -14.48
CA MET A 83 5.70 -3.39 -13.87
C MET A 83 5.55 -3.82 -12.41
N LEU A 84 5.55 -2.83 -11.53
CA LEU A 84 5.47 -3.02 -10.10
C LEU A 84 4.16 -2.44 -9.57
N TYR A 85 3.59 -3.13 -8.59
CA TYR A 85 2.27 -2.85 -8.07
C TYR A 85 2.37 -2.25 -6.66
N PHE A 86 1.32 -1.59 -6.19
CA PHE A 86 1.27 -1.05 -4.82
C PHE A 86 1.53 -2.11 -3.74
N LYS A 87 1.21 -3.39 -4.03
CA LYS A 87 1.47 -4.53 -3.15
C LYS A 87 2.93 -4.60 -2.67
N ASP A 88 3.88 -4.18 -3.50
CA ASP A 88 5.32 -4.25 -3.22
C ASP A 88 5.81 -3.08 -2.35
N PHE A 89 4.98 -2.03 -2.21
CA PHE A 89 5.27 -0.81 -1.46
C PHE A 89 4.56 -0.74 -0.11
N ASN A 90 3.68 -1.69 0.17
CA ASN A 90 2.90 -1.70 1.39
C ASN A 90 3.78 -1.73 2.65
N SER A 91 3.28 -1.10 3.70
CA SER A 91 3.92 -1.03 5.01
C SER A 91 2.85 -0.95 6.10
N GLY A 92 3.23 -1.25 7.35
CA GLY A 92 2.31 -1.13 8.47
C GLY A 92 1.76 0.30 8.66
N ALA A 93 2.54 1.32 8.29
CA ALA A 93 2.10 2.72 8.33
C ALA A 93 1.01 3.01 7.29
N VAL A 94 1.16 2.47 6.08
CA VAL A 94 0.14 2.59 5.02
C VAL A 94 -1.16 1.92 5.46
N VAL A 95 -1.09 0.71 6.03
CA VAL A 95 -2.27 0.01 6.57
C VAL A 95 -2.98 0.84 7.64
N GLN A 96 -2.22 1.44 8.57
CA GLN A 96 -2.79 2.31 9.59
C GLN A 96 -3.50 3.53 8.97
N ASN A 97 -2.86 4.21 8.02
CA ASN A 97 -3.44 5.37 7.34
C ASN A 97 -4.74 5.03 6.61
N VAL A 98 -4.79 3.88 5.93
CA VAL A 98 -6.00 3.37 5.28
C VAL A 98 -7.12 3.21 6.30
N VAL A 99 -6.85 2.60 7.46
CA VAL A 99 -7.87 2.42 8.51
C VAL A 99 -8.34 3.76 9.08
N ASP A 100 -7.43 4.70 9.33
CA ASP A 100 -7.76 6.03 9.86
C ASP A 100 -8.62 6.82 8.86
N ARG A 101 -8.29 6.74 7.57
CA ARG A 101 -9.06 7.36 6.48
C ARG A 101 -10.45 6.72 6.34
N ALA A 102 -10.56 5.39 6.43
CA ALA A 102 -11.84 4.70 6.39
C ALA A 102 -12.74 5.08 7.57
N LYS A 103 -12.19 5.19 8.78
CA LYS A 103 -12.90 5.69 9.98
C LYS A 103 -13.37 7.13 9.78
N LYS A 104 -12.55 7.99 9.19
CA LYS A 104 -12.92 9.36 8.85
C LYS A 104 -14.08 9.42 7.85
N TYR A 105 -14.13 8.52 6.87
CA TYR A 105 -15.26 8.41 5.94
C TYR A 105 -16.54 7.95 6.64
N ALA A 106 -16.46 6.94 7.52
CA ALA A 106 -17.61 6.53 8.31
C ALA A 106 -18.17 7.65 9.19
N ILE A 107 -17.31 8.46 9.82
CA ILE A 107 -17.73 9.63 10.60
C ILE A 107 -18.37 10.68 9.69
N LYS A 108 -17.82 10.90 8.49
CA LYS A 108 -18.40 11.83 7.52
C LYS A 108 -19.82 11.40 7.14
N ASP A 109 -20.03 10.13 6.84
CA ASP A 109 -21.33 9.58 6.45
C ASP A 109 -22.34 9.60 7.61
N LEU A 110 -21.89 9.44 8.85
CA LEU A 110 -22.73 9.67 10.02
C LEU A 110 -23.21 11.13 10.10
N LEU A 111 -22.35 12.10 9.79
CA LEU A 111 -22.70 13.53 9.86
C LEU A 111 -23.54 14.00 8.68
N THR A 112 -23.38 13.42 7.49
CA THR A 112 -24.07 13.85 6.26
C THR A 112 -25.33 13.04 5.99
N LEU A 113 -25.27 11.71 6.14
CA LEU A 113 -26.33 10.77 5.79
C LEU A 113 -27.03 10.18 7.01
N HIS A 114 -26.57 10.48 8.22
CA HIS A 114 -27.06 9.89 9.48
C HIS A 114 -26.96 8.36 9.51
N GLN A 115 -26.03 7.80 8.72
CA GLN A 115 -25.74 6.36 8.69
C GLN A 115 -24.58 6.05 9.63
N LYS A 116 -24.82 5.20 10.63
CA LYS A 116 -23.81 4.82 11.61
C LYS A 116 -23.12 3.53 11.21
N GLY A 117 -21.79 3.55 11.27
CA GLY A 117 -20.96 2.35 11.19
C GLY A 117 -19.97 2.37 10.04
N LEU A 118 -18.90 1.59 10.19
CA LEU A 118 -17.91 1.33 9.16
C LEU A 118 -18.50 0.33 8.16
N ARG A 119 -18.33 0.65 6.87
CA ARG A 119 -18.73 -0.19 5.72
C ARG A 119 -17.50 -0.63 4.96
N ILE A 120 -17.60 -1.72 4.20
CA ILE A 120 -16.52 -2.15 3.31
C ILE A 120 -16.15 -1.08 2.26
N GLU A 121 -17.13 -0.32 1.78
CA GLU A 121 -16.92 0.75 0.81
C GLU A 121 -15.96 1.84 1.33
N HIS A 122 -15.99 2.14 2.63
CA HIS A 122 -15.08 3.10 3.24
C HIS A 122 -13.63 2.61 3.21
N LEU A 123 -13.39 1.32 3.43
CA LEU A 123 -12.06 0.71 3.40
C LEU A 123 -11.52 0.66 1.97
N LEU A 124 -12.33 0.19 1.01
CA LEU A 124 -11.92 0.12 -0.40
C LEU A 124 -11.63 1.52 -0.96
N ARG A 125 -12.48 2.51 -0.65
CA ARG A 125 -12.22 3.90 -1.00
C ARG A 125 -10.94 4.42 -0.36
N ALA A 126 -10.70 4.08 0.91
CA ALA A 126 -9.51 4.52 1.61
C ALA A 126 -8.22 3.95 1.01
N VAL A 127 -8.22 2.70 0.55
CA VAL A 127 -7.09 2.09 -0.20
C VAL A 127 -6.80 2.90 -1.46
N VAL A 128 -7.82 3.19 -2.27
CA VAL A 128 -7.64 3.96 -3.52
C VAL A 128 -7.12 5.37 -3.25
N ASP A 129 -7.68 6.06 -2.25
CA ASP A 129 -7.28 7.42 -1.95
C ASP A 129 -5.86 7.47 -1.32
N GLU A 130 -5.47 6.47 -0.53
CA GLU A 130 -4.10 6.35 0.00
C GLU A 130 -3.09 6.13 -1.13
N PHE A 131 -3.41 5.26 -2.08
CA PHE A 131 -2.55 5.01 -3.24
C PHE A 131 -2.39 6.24 -4.13
N ARG A 132 -3.46 7.00 -4.36
CA ARG A 132 -3.39 8.27 -5.10
C ARG A 132 -2.52 9.32 -4.42
N GLU A 133 -2.59 9.46 -3.10
CA GLU A 133 -1.71 10.38 -2.39
C GLU A 133 -0.23 9.94 -2.44
N HIS A 134 0.01 8.63 -2.49
CA HIS A 134 1.34 8.06 -2.72
C HIS A 134 1.87 8.27 -4.16
N GLU A 135 1.00 8.35 -5.17
CA GLU A 135 1.37 8.74 -6.55
C GLU A 135 1.83 10.20 -6.62
N ASP A 136 1.19 11.10 -5.87
CA ASP A 136 1.49 12.53 -5.88
C ASP A 136 2.77 12.92 -5.13
N MET A 137 3.35 12.02 -4.32
CA MET A 137 4.58 12.25 -3.55
C MET A 137 5.82 11.54 -4.17
N PRO A 138 6.50 12.16 -5.17
CA PRO A 138 7.68 11.57 -5.84
C PRO A 138 8.92 11.41 -4.94
N ASN A 139 8.89 11.95 -3.72
CA ASN A 139 10.03 11.95 -2.81
C ASN A 139 10.11 10.70 -1.90
N THR A 140 9.12 9.80 -1.94
CA THR A 140 9.09 8.61 -1.06
C THR A 140 9.83 7.41 -1.63
N THR A 141 10.35 7.54 -2.85
CA THR A 141 10.80 6.41 -3.61
C THR A 141 12.32 6.33 -3.68
N ASN A 142 12.94 5.94 -2.56
CA ASN A 142 14.39 5.81 -2.47
C ASN A 142 14.91 4.72 -3.44
N PRO A 143 15.93 4.99 -4.28
CA PRO A 143 16.69 3.99 -5.04
C PRO A 143 17.03 2.69 -4.27
N ASP A 144 17.27 2.77 -2.95
CA ASP A 144 17.54 1.59 -2.12
C ASP A 144 16.32 0.68 -1.87
N ASP A 145 15.11 1.25 -1.84
CA ASP A 145 13.88 0.46 -1.76
C ASP A 145 13.69 -0.38 -3.03
N TRP A 146 14.12 0.14 -4.18
CA TRP A 146 14.10 -0.59 -5.46
C TRP A 146 15.05 -1.76 -5.52
N ALA A 147 16.31 -1.55 -5.12
CA ALA A 147 17.31 -2.62 -5.05
C ALA A 147 16.86 -3.77 -4.12
N ARG A 148 15.94 -3.46 -3.19
CA ARG A 148 15.35 -4.42 -2.26
C ARG A 148 14.11 -5.11 -2.83
N ILE A 149 13.30 -4.44 -3.64
CA ILE A 149 12.06 -4.96 -4.24
C ILE A 149 12.35 -5.83 -5.46
N SER A 150 13.26 -5.42 -6.36
CA SER A 150 13.48 -6.18 -7.59
C SER A 150 14.06 -7.58 -7.37
N GLY A 151 14.72 -7.82 -6.21
CA GLY A 151 15.42 -9.09 -5.90
C GLY A 151 16.59 -9.42 -6.85
N LYS A 152 16.63 -8.80 -8.04
CA LYS A 152 17.66 -8.85 -9.07
C LYS A 152 18.82 -7.97 -8.64
N LYS A 153 19.60 -8.53 -7.72
CA LYS A 153 20.86 -7.99 -7.26
C LYS A 153 21.89 -8.04 -8.40
N GLY A 154 21.81 -7.11 -9.37
CA GLY A 154 22.82 -7.04 -10.43
C GLY A 154 22.57 -6.04 -11.56
N GLU A 155 21.33 -5.72 -11.90
CA GLU A 155 21.05 -4.88 -13.08
C GLU A 155 20.75 -3.43 -12.69
N ARG A 156 21.46 -2.51 -13.37
CA ARG A 156 21.32 -1.08 -13.14
C ARG A 156 20.01 -0.60 -13.73
N ILE A 157 19.26 0.18 -12.96
CA ILE A 157 18.05 0.85 -13.43
C ILE A 157 18.45 2.09 -14.22
N THR A 158 17.87 2.27 -15.39
CA THR A 158 18.12 3.43 -16.26
C THR A 158 16.98 4.44 -16.16
N TYR A 159 15.75 3.95 -16.06
CA TYR A 159 14.56 4.79 -16.11
C TYR A 159 13.47 4.27 -15.17
N ILE A 160 12.78 5.18 -14.49
CA ILE A 160 11.62 4.89 -13.63
C ILE A 160 10.50 5.85 -14.01
N ARG A 161 9.30 5.32 -14.28
CA ARG A 161 8.09 6.13 -14.50
C ARG A 161 6.95 5.69 -13.59
N THR A 162 6.30 6.67 -12.94
CA THR A 162 5.01 6.47 -12.27
C THR A 162 3.92 6.29 -13.31
N ILE A 163 3.06 5.30 -13.13
CA ILE A 163 1.83 5.17 -13.90
C ILE A 163 0.74 5.88 -13.12
N VAL A 164 0.09 6.87 -13.73
CA VAL A 164 -1.06 7.56 -13.11
C VAL A 164 -2.32 7.07 -13.80
N GLN A 165 -3.24 6.55 -13.00
CA GLN A 165 -4.54 6.07 -13.46
C GLN A 165 -5.50 7.26 -13.63
N GLY A 166 -5.52 7.86 -14.82
CA GLY A 166 -6.51 8.87 -15.20
C GLY A 166 -7.88 8.26 -15.51
N LYS A 167 -8.96 9.05 -15.35
CA LYS A 167 -10.34 8.65 -15.73
C LYS A 167 -10.52 8.29 -17.22
N ALA A 168 -9.52 8.52 -18.07
CA ALA A 168 -9.55 8.29 -19.52
C ALA A 168 -8.53 7.24 -20.01
N GLY A 169 -7.81 6.55 -19.13
CA GLY A 169 -6.77 5.57 -19.48
C GLY A 169 -5.47 5.77 -18.71
N GLN A 170 -4.50 4.86 -18.91
CA GLN A 170 -3.15 5.00 -18.37
C GLN A 170 -2.49 6.23 -19.00
N GLU A 171 -2.26 7.27 -18.19
CA GLU A 171 -1.46 8.41 -18.61
C GLU A 171 -0.06 8.29 -18.00
N PRO A 172 1.00 8.55 -18.79
CA PRO A 172 2.35 8.53 -18.25
C PRO A 172 2.48 9.64 -17.20
N GLY A 173 2.78 9.24 -15.96
CA GLY A 173 3.06 10.16 -14.86
C GLY A 173 4.46 10.77 -14.96
N LYS A 174 4.91 11.43 -13.89
CA LYS A 174 6.23 12.07 -13.84
C LYS A 174 7.35 11.04 -13.91
N SER A 175 8.31 11.26 -14.82
CA SER A 175 9.51 10.45 -14.94
C SER A 175 10.58 10.89 -13.95
N ILE A 176 11.18 9.94 -13.24
CA ILE A 176 12.37 10.20 -12.42
C ILE A 176 13.57 9.65 -13.17
N GLU A 177 14.40 10.55 -13.71
CA GLU A 177 15.71 10.17 -14.23
C GLU A 177 16.66 9.95 -13.05
N THR A 178 17.07 8.71 -12.82
CA THR A 178 18.20 8.40 -11.93
C THR A 178 19.49 8.91 -12.57
N MET A 179 19.80 10.20 -12.38
CA MET A 179 21.10 10.76 -12.74
C MET A 179 22.22 9.95 -12.07
N PRO A 180 23.36 9.73 -12.75
CA PRO A 180 24.50 9.06 -12.13
C PRO A 180 24.93 9.85 -10.91
N ASN A 181 24.89 9.21 -9.75
CA ASN A 181 25.43 9.74 -8.51
C ASN A 181 26.96 9.87 -8.66
N THR A 182 27.43 10.94 -9.29
CA THR A 182 28.83 11.35 -9.28
C THR A 182 29.15 11.88 -7.89
N GLY A 183 29.61 10.96 -7.03
CA GLY A 183 30.54 11.20 -5.93
C GLY A 183 30.20 12.33 -4.97
N GLN A 184 29.52 12.00 -3.86
CA GLN A 184 29.49 12.84 -2.67
C GLN A 184 30.08 12.10 -1.48
N TYR A 185 31.38 11.80 -1.60
CA TYR A 185 32.29 11.61 -0.48
C TYR A 185 33.52 12.46 -0.76
N LEU A 186 33.60 13.61 -0.09
CA LEU A 186 34.82 14.32 0.29
C LEU A 186 34.56 15.00 1.63
#